data_AF-A0A350M5K9-F1
#
_entry.id   AF-A0A350M5K9-F1
#
_cell.length_a   1.000
_cell.length_b   1.000
_cell.length_c   1.000
_cell.angle_alpha   90.00
_cell.angle_beta   90.00
_cell.angle_gamma   90.00
#
_symmetry.space_group_name_H-M   'P 1'
#
loop_
_entity.id
_entity.type
_entity.pdbx_description
1 polymer ?
#
loop_
_entity_poly.entity_id
_entity_poly.type
_entity_poly.pdbx_seq_one_letter_code
_entity_poly.pdbx_strand_id
1 'polypeptide(L)'
;MLSLLLAIESTFVCAQFTDNFSDGNIHQNPTWNGDTAHFNVINDRLQLTAPALSDTSFIVTASEAGLEAHWYLSVTLNFNPSSSNYCLI
;
A
#
# COMPACT_ATOMS: atom_id res chain seq x y z
N MET A 1 38.28 -22.34 -10.40
CA MET A 1 36.83 -22.50 -10.65
C MET A 1 35.98 -22.59 -9.36
N LEU A 2 36.54 -22.29 -8.18
CA LEU A 2 35.81 -22.21 -6.90
C LEU A 2 35.68 -20.76 -6.40
N SER A 3 36.55 -19.87 -6.87
CA SER A 3 36.60 -18.45 -6.49
C SER A 3 35.42 -17.63 -7.04
N LEU A 4 34.70 -18.14 -8.06
CA LEU A 4 33.54 -17.47 -8.64
C LEU A 4 32.26 -17.69 -7.81
N LEU A 5 32.24 -18.71 -6.94
CA LEU A 5 31.06 -19.06 -6.13
C LEU A 5 30.88 -18.16 -4.89
N LEU A 6 31.88 -17.32 -4.56
CA LEU A 6 31.86 -16.41 -3.41
C LEU A 6 31.61 -14.94 -3.77
N ALA A 7 31.34 -14.62 -5.05
CA ALA A 7 30.73 -13.34 -5.38
C ALA A 7 29.26 -13.40 -4.98
N ILE A 8 29.02 -13.37 -3.66
CA ILE A 8 27.70 -13.17 -3.07
C ILE A 8 27.23 -11.83 -3.63
N GLU A 9 26.32 -11.89 -4.60
CA GLU A 9 25.63 -10.73 -5.12
C GLU A 9 24.94 -10.08 -3.92
N SER A 10 25.40 -8.90 -3.52
CA SER A 10 24.73 -8.10 -2.52
C SER A 10 23.43 -7.58 -3.15
N THR A 11 22.40 -8.42 -3.16
CA THR A 11 21.05 -8.02 -3.53
C THR A 11 20.54 -7.15 -2.39
N PHE A 12 20.33 -5.86 -2.66
CA PHE A 12 19.56 -5.00 -1.77
C PHE A 12 18.14 -5.54 -1.70
N VAL A 13 17.80 -6.20 -0.59
CA VAL A 13 16.43 -6.66 -0.33
C VAL A 13 15.70 -5.54 0.41
N CYS A 14 14.80 -4.85 -0.27
CA CYS A 14 13.81 -3.97 0.37
C CYS A 14 12.61 -4.82 0.77
N ALA A 15 12.60 -5.31 2.02
CA ALA A 15 11.50 -6.15 2.52
C ALA A 15 10.22 -5.34 2.79
N GLN A 16 10.39 -4.09 3.23
CA GLN A 16 9.29 -3.13 3.42
C GLN A 16 9.10 -2.29 2.16
N PHE A 17 7.86 -1.87 1.93
CA PHE A 17 7.53 -0.90 0.88
C PHE A 17 7.18 0.45 1.50
N THR A 18 7.37 1.50 0.71
CA THR A 18 6.84 2.83 0.99
C THR A 18 6.11 3.27 -0.26
N ASP A 19 4.89 3.79 -0.07
CA ASP A 19 4.14 4.40 -1.15
C ASP A 19 3.67 5.79 -0.71
N ASN A 20 4.07 6.80 -1.49
CA ASN A 20 3.63 8.18 -1.33
C ASN A 20 2.70 8.62 -2.47
N PHE A 21 2.32 7.69 -3.36
CA PHE A 21 1.45 7.89 -4.52
C PHE A 21 1.89 9.00 -5.49
N SER A 22 3.17 9.38 -5.46
CA SER A 22 3.72 10.44 -6.32
C SER A 22 3.81 10.05 -7.81
N ASP A 23 3.63 8.77 -8.11
CA ASP A 23 3.55 8.23 -9.47
C ASP A 23 2.12 8.26 -10.04
N GLY A 24 1.14 8.75 -9.27
CA GLY A 24 -0.21 9.01 -9.73
C GLY A 24 -1.05 7.76 -9.99
N ASN A 25 -0.64 6.58 -9.54
CA ASN A 25 -1.39 5.34 -9.76
C ASN A 25 -1.25 4.35 -8.59
N ILE A 26 -1.98 3.24 -8.66
CA ILE A 26 -1.95 2.16 -7.64
C ILE A 26 -1.51 0.82 -8.22
N HIS A 27 -0.99 0.82 -9.45
CA HIS A 27 -0.66 -0.38 -10.20
C HIS A 27 0.85 -0.63 -10.28
N GLN A 28 1.67 0.34 -9.87
CA GLN A 28 3.11 0.29 -9.95
C GLN A 28 3.72 0.87 -8.67
N ASN A 29 4.84 0.29 -8.24
CA ASN A 29 5.73 0.82 -7.20
C ASN A 29 5.06 1.27 -5.87
N PRO A 30 4.25 0.42 -5.19
CA PRO A 30 3.97 -0.99 -5.42
C PRO A 30 2.61 -1.26 -6.12
N THR A 31 2.38 -2.50 -6.56
CA THR A 31 1.07 -2.88 -7.11
C THR A 31 0.09 -3.20 -6.00
N TRP A 32 -0.98 -2.40 -5.92
CA TRP A 32 -2.09 -2.64 -5.02
C TRP A 32 -3.21 -3.46 -5.68
N ASN A 33 -3.88 -4.28 -4.88
CA ASN A 33 -4.91 -5.23 -5.28
C ASN A 33 -6.15 -5.10 -4.38
N GLY A 34 -7.28 -5.72 -4.77
CA GLY A 34 -8.57 -5.62 -4.07
C GLY A 34 -9.55 -4.77 -4.87
N ASP A 35 -10.34 -3.94 -4.19
CA ASP A 35 -11.37 -3.08 -4.79
C ASP A 35 -10.75 -1.84 -5.47
N THR A 36 -9.72 -2.04 -6.30
CA THR A 36 -8.91 -0.97 -6.92
C THR A 36 -9.75 0.06 -7.68
N ALA A 37 -10.90 -0.33 -8.23
CA ALA A 37 -11.85 0.58 -8.88
C ALA A 37 -12.49 1.61 -7.93
N HIS A 38 -12.45 1.37 -6.62
CA HIS A 38 -12.97 2.29 -5.60
C HIS A 38 -11.92 3.30 -5.15
N PHE A 39 -10.66 3.19 -5.57
CA PHE A 39 -9.58 4.06 -5.11
C PHE A 39 -8.95 4.82 -6.28
N ASN A 40 -8.70 6.11 -6.06
CA ASN A 40 -8.01 6.96 -7.01
C ASN A 40 -6.85 7.68 -6.33
N VAL A 41 -5.77 7.96 -7.08
CA VAL A 41 -4.69 8.83 -6.61
C VAL A 41 -5.00 10.27 -7.01
N ILE A 42 -5.15 11.15 -6.02
CA ILE A 42 -5.43 12.56 -6.22
C ILE A 42 -4.52 13.37 -5.31
N ASN A 43 -3.71 14.26 -5.90
CA ASN A 43 -2.73 15.10 -5.19
C ASN A 43 -1.78 14.28 -4.30
N ASP A 44 -1.14 13.25 -4.86
CA ASP A 44 -0.18 12.36 -4.17
C ASP A 44 -0.78 11.66 -2.93
N ARG A 45 -2.09 11.38 -2.98
CA ARG A 45 -2.81 10.68 -1.90
C ARG A 45 -3.79 9.70 -2.48
N LEU A 46 -3.88 8.54 -1.84
CA LEU A 46 -4.94 7.57 -2.11
C LEU A 46 -6.26 8.06 -1.52
N GLN A 47 -7.28 8.18 -2.38
CA GLN A 47 -8.62 8.61 -2.02
C GLN A 47 -9.64 7.51 -2.31
N LEU A 48 -10.45 7.17 -1.31
CA LEU A 48 -11.63 6.34 -1.48
C LEU A 48 -12.72 7.12 -2.23
N THR A 49 -13.22 6.51 -3.31
CA THR A 49 -14.23 7.04 -4.24
C THR A 49 -15.29 5.97 -4.56
N ALA A 50 -15.59 5.09 -3.58
CA ALA A 50 -16.60 4.06 -3.72
C ALA A 50 -18.02 4.63 -3.96
N PRO A 51 -18.92 3.87 -4.60
CA PRO A 51 -20.33 4.24 -4.74
C PRO A 51 -20.99 4.52 -3.38
N ALA A 52 -22.10 5.27 -3.37
CA ALA A 52 -22.88 5.59 -2.16
C ALA A 52 -23.65 4.39 -1.56
N LEU A 53 -23.18 3.16 -1.82
CA LEU A 53 -23.68 1.94 -1.21
C LEU A 53 -22.86 1.67 0.05
N SER A 54 -23.56 1.36 1.15
CA SER A 54 -22.90 0.99 2.40
C SER A 54 -22.30 -0.40 2.24
N ASP A 55 -21.00 -0.46 1.95
CA ASP A 55 -20.23 -1.70 1.81
C ASP A 55 -18.77 -1.49 2.26
N THR A 56 -18.02 -2.58 2.36
CA THR A 56 -16.58 -2.55 2.66
C THR A 56 -15.80 -2.36 1.37
N SER A 57 -14.83 -1.45 1.38
CA SER A 57 -13.85 -1.32 0.30
C SER A 57 -12.46 -1.51 0.86
N PHE A 58 -11.66 -2.37 0.25
CA PHE A 58 -10.31 -2.67 0.72
C PHE A 58 -9.29 -2.65 -0.40
N ILE A 59 -8.05 -2.36 -0.02
CA ILE A 59 -6.90 -2.42 -0.90
C ILE A 59 -5.71 -2.99 -0.14
N VAL A 60 -4.92 -3.83 -0.80
CA VAL A 60 -3.80 -4.54 -0.20
C VAL A 60 -2.61 -4.59 -1.14
N THR A 61 -1.41 -4.55 -0.58
CA THR A 61 -0.16 -4.79 -1.30
C THR A 61 0.69 -5.78 -0.52
N ALA A 62 1.48 -6.58 -1.22
CA ALA A 62 2.36 -7.54 -0.59
C ALA A 62 3.49 -6.83 0.16
N SER A 63 3.87 -7.39 1.31
CA SER A 63 5.04 -6.97 2.08
C SER A 63 5.87 -8.21 2.40
N GLU A 64 7.16 -8.15 2.12
CA GLU A 64 8.12 -9.19 2.49
C GLU A 64 8.74 -8.92 3.87
N ALA A 65 8.29 -7.88 4.55
CA ALA A 65 8.74 -7.51 5.88
C ALA A 65 8.42 -8.65 6.87
N GLY A 66 9.46 -9.25 7.43
CA GLY A 66 9.36 -10.34 8.38
C GLY A 66 9.28 -9.84 9.83
N LEU A 67 10.23 -10.26 10.66
CA LEU A 67 10.35 -9.81 12.05
C LEU A 67 10.66 -8.30 12.10
N GLU A 68 10.14 -7.63 13.12
CA GLU A 68 10.39 -6.19 13.39
C GLU A 68 9.92 -5.23 12.27
N ALA A 69 8.91 -5.62 11.49
CA ALA A 69 8.26 -4.72 10.53
C ALA A 69 7.58 -3.53 11.25
N HIS A 70 7.74 -2.33 10.69
CA HIS A 70 7.12 -1.11 11.21
C HIS A 70 6.20 -0.49 10.15
N TRP A 71 4.96 -0.21 10.55
CA TRP A 71 3.96 0.37 9.65
C TRP A 71 3.72 1.83 10.02
N TYR A 72 3.83 2.71 9.03
CA TYR A 72 3.54 4.14 9.15
C TYR A 72 2.55 4.54 8.07
N LEU A 73 1.38 5.02 8.50
CA LEU A 73 0.32 5.46 7.60
C LEU A 73 -0.20 6.83 8.02
N SER A 74 -0.47 7.69 7.05
CA SER A 74 -1.16 8.97 7.27
C SER A 74 -2.57 8.90 6.71
N VAL A 75 -3.55 8.81 7.60
CA VAL A 75 -4.97 8.70 7.23
C VAL A 75 -5.71 9.97 7.63
N THR A 76 -6.56 10.46 6.72
CA THR A 76 -7.45 11.59 6.98
C THR A 76 -8.87 11.21 6.61
N LEU A 77 -9.78 11.32 7.57
CA LEU A 77 -11.21 11.12 7.34
C LEU A 77 -11.87 12.50 7.18
N ASN A 78 -12.30 12.81 5.96
CA ASN A 78 -13.01 14.05 5.65
C ASN A 78 -14.53 13.93 5.91
N PHE A 79 -14.91 13.18 6.94
CA PHE A 79 -16.29 12.95 7.37
C PHE A 79 -16.33 12.60 8.86
N ASN A 80 -17.52 12.69 9.47
CA ASN A 80 -17.72 12.27 10.86
C ASN A 80 -17.83 10.74 10.93
N PRO A 81 -16.92 10.04 11.63
CA PRO A 81 -17.00 8.59 11.78
C PRO A 81 -18.30 8.17 12.50
N SER A 82 -18.83 7.02 12.13
CA SER A 82 -19.99 6.39 12.79
C SER A 82 -19.76 4.88 12.94
N SER A 83 -20.65 4.17 13.63
CA SER A 83 -20.59 2.70 13.70
C SER A 83 -20.72 2.02 12.33
N SER A 84 -21.30 2.71 11.34
CA SER A 84 -21.45 2.23 9.96
C SER A 84 -20.47 2.85 8.97
N ASN A 85 -19.72 3.88 9.37
CA ASN A 85 -18.74 4.58 8.53
C ASN A 85 -17.45 4.81 9.32
N TYR A 86 -16.54 3.85 9.23
CA TYR A 86 -15.29 3.83 9.97
C TYR A 86 -14.16 3.31 9.08
N CYS A 87 -12.93 3.64 9.43
CA CYS A 87 -11.72 3.17 8.75
C CYS A 87 -11.05 2.10 9.61
N LEU A 88 -10.75 0.95 9.00
CA LEU A 88 -9.84 -0.06 9.54
C LEU A 88 -8.53 0.05 8.76
N ILE A 89 -7.41 0.00 9.50
CA ILE A 89 -6.04 -0.01 8.97
C ILE A 89 -5.44 -1.37 9.30
#